data_AF-A0A3M1MPQ0-F1
#
_entry.id   AF-A0A3M1MPQ0-F1
#
_cell.length_a   1.000
_cell.length_b   1.000
_cell.length_c   1.000
_cell.angle_alpha   90.00
_cell.angle_beta   90.00
_cell.angle_gamma   90.00
#
_symmetry.space_group_name_H-M   'P 1'
#
loop_
_entity.id
_entity.type
_entity.pdbx_description
1 polymer ?
#
loop_
_entity_poly.entity_id
_entity_poly.type
_entity_poly.pdbx_seq_one_letter_code
_entity_poly.pdbx_strand_id
1 'polypeptide(L)'
;MKRLLIVAGCLMTLVACAPPSGKAPGRASVEKPVPAAAPVDAATLARGMINLPDAEVPGEGIPVIRYREPALYAPGAVLPRYGKLATLDALAERLKQFPGNRWQVTVRAESAAGAEHAERLAQARADLLKRYLERAGAGALLIGWKAEAGAGPVLELVPQSASPDSSSGVKR
;
A
#
# COMPACT_ATOMS: atom_id res chain seq x y z
N MET A 1 35.82 15.98 -60.51
CA MET A 1 35.83 14.68 -61.22
C MET A 1 35.80 13.55 -60.21
N LYS A 2 34.98 12.53 -60.49
CA LYS A 2 34.96 11.15 -59.94
C LYS A 2 34.48 10.90 -58.50
N ARG A 3 33.25 10.36 -58.46
CA ARG A 3 32.60 9.57 -57.41
C ARG A 3 33.21 8.16 -57.36
N LEU A 4 33.39 7.59 -56.16
CA LEU A 4 33.46 6.15 -55.84
C LEU A 4 32.93 6.06 -54.39
N LEU A 5 31.74 5.57 -54.05
CA LEU A 5 31.06 4.30 -54.32
C LEU A 5 31.91 3.07 -53.95
N ILE A 6 31.90 2.72 -52.67
CA ILE A 6 32.01 1.32 -52.21
C ILE A 6 30.88 1.10 -51.19
N VAL A 7 29.80 0.54 -51.71
CA VAL A 7 28.75 -0.15 -50.95
C VAL A 7 29.24 -1.58 -50.78
N ALA A 8 29.54 -2.00 -49.56
CA ALA A 8 29.73 -3.42 -49.26
C ALA A 8 29.63 -3.67 -47.75
N GLY A 9 28.71 -4.56 -47.38
CA GLY A 9 28.97 -5.51 -46.29
C GLY A 9 28.35 -5.17 -44.94
N CYS A 10 27.11 -5.62 -44.73
CA CYS A 10 26.78 -6.71 -43.80
C CYS A 10 25.34 -6.57 -43.34
N LEU A 11 24.45 -6.99 -44.24
CA LEU A 11 23.11 -7.44 -43.92
C LEU A 11 23.25 -8.84 -43.25
N MET A 12 22.36 -9.12 -42.29
CA MET A 12 22.13 -10.41 -41.60
C MET A 12 23.02 -10.72 -40.40
N THR A 13 22.48 -10.49 -39.19
CA THR A 13 22.00 -11.59 -38.32
C THR A 13 21.14 -11.00 -37.20
N LEU A 14 19.82 -10.99 -37.41
CA LEU A 14 18.85 -10.89 -36.31
C LEU A 14 18.89 -12.22 -35.55
N VAL A 15 19.65 -12.27 -34.47
CA VAL A 15 19.57 -13.39 -33.51
C VAL A 15 18.27 -13.21 -32.75
N ALA A 16 17.25 -13.93 -33.20
CA ALA A 16 16.03 -14.16 -32.46
C ALA A 16 16.38 -14.92 -31.17
N CYS A 17 16.38 -14.22 -30.03
CA CYS A 17 16.27 -14.85 -28.73
C CYS A 17 14.84 -15.41 -28.58
N ALA A 18 14.62 -16.62 -29.09
CA ALA A 18 13.47 -17.42 -28.68
C ALA A 18 13.68 -17.84 -27.22
N PRO A 19 12.77 -17.50 -26.29
CA PRO A 19 12.83 -18.08 -24.95
C PRO A 19 12.58 -19.58 -25.06
N PRO A 20 13.35 -20.44 -24.36
CA PRO A 20 13.05 -21.85 -24.29
C PRO A 20 11.68 -22.03 -23.61
N SER A 21 10.72 -22.56 -24.37
CA SER A 21 9.48 -23.13 -23.86
C SER A 21 9.78 -24.34 -22.98
N GLY A 22 10.26 -24.07 -21.77
CA GLY A 22 10.30 -25.04 -20.69
C GLY A 22 8.89 -25.24 -20.17
N LYS A 23 8.17 -26.23 -20.73
CA LYS A 23 7.03 -26.86 -20.05
C LYS A 23 7.57 -27.50 -18.77
N ALA A 24 7.53 -26.76 -17.67
CA ALA A 24 7.70 -27.35 -16.36
C ALA A 24 6.47 -28.22 -16.07
N PRO A 25 6.62 -29.53 -15.81
CA PRO A 25 5.50 -30.38 -15.45
C PRO A 25 4.94 -29.91 -14.10
N GLY A 26 3.61 -29.84 -14.03
CA GLY A 26 2.87 -29.31 -12.91
C GLY A 26 3.32 -29.87 -11.57
N ARG A 27 3.84 -28.98 -10.72
CA ARG A 27 3.41 -28.97 -9.32
C ARG A 27 2.24 -28.02 -9.24
N ALA A 28 1.03 -28.56 -9.41
CA ALA A 28 -0.09 -28.05 -8.65
C ALA A 28 0.29 -28.32 -7.19
N SER A 29 1.03 -27.39 -6.59
CA SER A 29 1.02 -27.25 -5.15
C SER A 29 -0.46 -27.04 -4.83
N VAL A 30 -1.10 -28.08 -4.32
CA VAL A 30 -2.37 -27.95 -3.62
C VAL A 30 -2.02 -27.04 -2.46
N GLU A 31 -2.14 -25.73 -2.70
CA GLU A 31 -2.04 -24.71 -1.68
C GLU A 31 -3.20 -24.98 -0.76
N LYS A 32 -2.93 -25.76 0.29
CA LYS A 32 -3.85 -26.02 1.37
C LYS A 32 -4.35 -24.64 1.80
N PRO A 33 -5.67 -24.35 1.74
CA PRO A 33 -6.17 -23.03 2.11
C PRO A 33 -5.66 -22.74 3.51
N VAL A 34 -4.73 -21.79 3.63
CA VAL A 34 -4.31 -21.30 4.93
C VAL A 34 -5.57 -20.70 5.52
N PRO A 35 -6.08 -21.22 6.67
CA PRO A 35 -7.28 -20.67 7.26
C PRO A 35 -7.07 -19.18 7.46
N ALA A 36 -8.00 -18.38 6.94
CA ALA A 36 -7.96 -16.94 7.11
C ALA A 36 -7.82 -16.64 8.61
N ALA A 37 -6.78 -15.88 8.98
CA ALA A 37 -6.56 -15.54 10.38
C ALA A 37 -7.79 -14.79 10.91
N ALA A 38 -8.29 -15.20 12.08
CA ALA A 38 -9.38 -14.51 12.72
C ALA A 38 -8.91 -13.12 13.21
N PRO A 39 -9.77 -12.08 13.15
CA PRO A 39 -9.45 -10.78 13.75
C PRO A 39 -9.26 -10.93 15.26
N VAL A 40 -8.33 -10.17 15.82
CA VAL A 40 -8.14 -10.09 17.27
C VAL A 40 -9.09 -9.06 17.90
N ASP A 41 -9.31 -9.17 19.21
CA ASP A 41 -10.08 -8.20 19.97
C ASP A 41 -9.42 -6.80 19.98
N ALA A 42 -10.23 -5.77 20.22
CA ALA A 42 -9.78 -4.38 20.17
C ALA A 42 -8.67 -4.06 21.18
N ALA A 43 -8.68 -4.67 22.37
CA ALA A 43 -7.67 -4.41 23.39
C ALA A 43 -6.31 -5.03 23.00
N THR A 44 -6.33 -6.24 22.44
CA THR A 44 -5.13 -6.88 21.88
C THR A 44 -4.59 -6.09 20.69
N LEU A 45 -5.46 -5.65 19.79
CA LEU A 45 -5.05 -4.80 18.67
C LEU A 45 -4.43 -3.49 19.17
N ALA A 46 -5.07 -2.83 20.13
CA ALA A 46 -4.60 -1.56 20.67
C ALA A 46 -3.22 -1.68 21.32
N ARG A 47 -3.02 -2.71 22.15
CA ARG A 47 -1.69 -3.03 22.71
C ARG A 47 -0.66 -3.34 21.64
N GLY A 48 -1.06 -3.96 20.53
CA GLY A 48 -0.18 -4.24 19.40
C GLY A 48 0.29 -2.98 18.68
N MET A 49 -0.56 -1.97 18.57
CA MET A 49 -0.28 -0.73 17.83
C MET A 49 0.49 0.32 18.63
N ILE A 50 0.70 0.11 19.94
CA ILE A 50 1.48 1.06 20.75
C ILE A 50 2.92 1.17 20.22
N ASN A 51 3.55 2.32 20.46
CA ASN A 51 4.96 2.58 20.13
C ASN A 51 5.30 2.46 18.62
N LEU A 52 4.33 2.69 17.74
CA LEU A 52 4.63 2.92 16.33
C LEU A 52 5.46 4.21 16.18
N PRO A 53 6.58 4.20 15.45
CA PRO A 53 7.41 5.39 15.27
C PRO A 53 6.60 6.55 14.67
N ASP A 54 6.72 7.75 15.24
CA ASP A 54 6.04 8.97 14.76
C ASP A 54 4.49 8.90 14.71
N ALA A 55 3.87 7.84 15.22
CA ALA A 55 2.43 7.64 15.18
C ALA A 55 1.77 8.04 16.50
N GLU A 56 0.62 8.70 16.39
CA GLU A 56 -0.32 8.88 17.48
C GLU A 56 -1.31 7.71 17.46
N VAL A 57 -1.35 6.93 18.54
CA VAL A 57 -2.35 5.88 18.74
C VAL A 57 -3.04 6.15 20.08
N PRO A 58 -4.28 6.67 20.08
CA PRO A 58 -5.02 6.91 21.31
C PRO A 58 -5.16 5.61 22.12
N GLY A 59 -4.91 5.68 23.43
CA GLY A 59 -4.81 4.51 24.30
C GLY A 59 -6.14 3.87 24.72
N GLU A 60 -7.28 4.44 24.32
CA GLU A 60 -8.61 3.97 24.73
C GLU A 60 -9.44 3.53 23.51
N GLY A 61 -9.92 2.28 23.55
CA GLY A 61 -10.85 1.75 22.56
C GLY A 61 -10.20 1.19 21.29
N ILE A 62 -10.80 1.47 20.14
CA ILE A 62 -10.37 0.98 18.83
C ILE A 62 -9.12 1.77 18.40
N PRO A 63 -7.99 1.11 18.10
CA PRO A 63 -6.75 1.82 17.83
C PRO A 63 -6.76 2.49 16.46
N VAL A 64 -6.98 3.80 16.46
CA VAL A 64 -6.82 4.63 15.27
C VAL A 64 -5.37 5.09 15.18
N ILE A 65 -4.66 4.70 14.12
CA ILE A 65 -3.27 5.08 13.90
C ILE A 65 -3.23 6.39 13.12
N ARG A 66 -2.54 7.40 13.62
CA ARG A 66 -2.47 8.73 13.00
C ARG A 66 -1.04 9.20 12.83
N TYR A 67 -0.72 9.74 11.66
CA TYR A 67 0.54 10.45 11.40
C TYR A 67 0.21 11.88 11.01
N ARG A 68 0.94 12.84 11.58
CA ARG A 68 0.78 14.27 11.30
C ARG A 68 1.90 14.81 10.43
N GLU A 69 1.66 15.96 9.82
CA GLU A 69 2.76 16.81 9.37
C GLU A 69 3.43 17.50 10.56
N PRO A 70 4.76 17.75 10.51
CA PRO A 70 5.68 17.43 9.42
C PRO A 70 6.36 16.05 9.59
N ALA A 71 5.76 15.13 10.34
CA ALA A 71 6.40 13.87 10.71
C ALA A 71 6.57 12.93 9.52
N LEU A 72 5.55 12.76 8.68
CA LEU A 72 5.61 11.86 7.52
C LEU A 72 5.95 12.60 6.21
N TYR A 73 5.31 13.73 5.96
CA TYR A 73 5.48 14.54 4.75
C TYR A 73 6.06 15.91 5.08
N ALA A 74 6.78 16.49 4.11
CA ALA A 74 7.00 17.94 4.12
C ALA A 74 5.77 18.64 3.51
N PRO A 75 5.49 19.91 3.88
CA PRO A 75 4.38 20.66 3.31
C PRO A 75 4.44 20.66 1.78
N GLY A 76 3.33 20.31 1.12
CA GLY A 76 3.23 20.24 -0.34
C GLY A 76 3.95 19.07 -1.01
N ALA A 77 4.70 18.23 -0.27
CA ALA A 77 5.42 17.11 -0.85
C ALA A 77 4.52 15.89 -1.05
N VAL A 78 4.64 15.23 -2.20
CA VAL A 78 3.94 13.96 -2.48
C VAL A 78 4.68 12.77 -1.83
N LEU A 79 6.02 12.85 -1.75
CA LEU A 79 6.85 11.80 -1.20
C LEU A 79 7.05 11.98 0.32
N PRO A 80 7.13 10.88 1.09
CA PRO A 80 7.55 10.95 2.48
C PRO A 80 8.93 11.61 2.60
N ARG A 81 9.18 12.24 3.75
CA ARG A 81 10.48 12.84 4.03
C ARG A 81 11.58 11.76 4.02
N TYR A 82 12.81 12.20 3.77
CA TYR A 82 13.98 11.35 3.90
C TYR A 82 14.01 10.68 5.28
N GLY A 83 14.29 9.37 5.31
CA GLY A 83 14.28 8.55 6.53
C GLY A 83 12.90 8.11 7.02
N LYS A 84 11.79 8.69 6.52
CA LYS A 84 10.42 8.33 6.95
C LYS A 84 9.84 7.10 6.26
N LEU A 85 10.56 6.52 5.31
CA LEU A 85 10.23 5.19 4.79
C LEU A 85 10.35 4.12 5.88
N ALA A 86 11.33 4.22 6.78
CA ALA A 86 11.47 3.29 7.91
C ALA A 86 10.24 3.31 8.84
N THR A 87 9.59 4.47 8.98
CA THR A 87 8.31 4.60 9.70
C THR A 87 7.20 3.80 9.00
N LEU A 88 7.12 3.88 7.67
CA LEU A 88 6.16 3.11 6.87
C LEU A 88 6.47 1.62 6.86
N ASP A 89 7.74 1.23 6.91
CA ASP A 89 8.16 -0.17 7.08
C ASP A 89 7.71 -0.71 8.42
N ALA A 90 7.96 0.03 9.51
CA ALA A 90 7.51 -0.35 10.84
C ALA A 90 5.98 -0.48 10.91
N LEU A 91 5.24 0.42 10.25
CA LEU A 91 3.79 0.29 10.11
C LEU A 91 3.42 -1.00 9.36
N ALA A 92 4.01 -1.26 8.20
CA ALA A 92 3.68 -2.44 7.40
C ALA A 92 3.98 -3.75 8.16
N GLU A 93 5.14 -3.85 8.81
CA GLU A 93 5.48 -4.98 9.67
C GLU A 93 4.48 -5.14 10.81
N ARG A 94 4.06 -4.03 11.41
CA ARG A 94 3.07 -4.07 12.49
C ARG A 94 1.71 -4.57 12.01
N LEU A 95 1.22 -4.10 10.87
CA LEU A 95 -0.06 -4.55 10.31
C LEU A 95 -0.03 -6.06 10.03
N LYS A 96 1.09 -6.58 9.52
CA LYS A 96 1.26 -8.02 9.23
C LYS A 96 1.21 -8.92 10.47
N GLN A 97 1.45 -8.39 11.67
CA GLN A 97 1.27 -9.14 12.92
C GLN A 97 -0.20 -9.43 13.24
N PHE A 98 -1.14 -8.72 12.59
CA PHE A 98 -2.58 -8.87 12.80
C PHE A 98 -3.30 -9.13 11.46
N PRO A 99 -3.00 -10.25 10.77
CA PRO A 99 -3.46 -10.51 9.42
C PRO A 99 -4.96 -10.80 9.32
N GLY A 100 -5.66 -10.97 10.44
CA GLY A 100 -7.12 -11.08 10.49
C GLY A 100 -7.85 -9.75 10.54
N ASN A 101 -7.15 -8.66 10.83
CA ASN A 101 -7.72 -7.32 10.90
C ASN A 101 -7.58 -6.64 9.52
N ARG A 102 -8.55 -5.79 9.21
CA ARG A 102 -8.61 -5.01 7.97
C ARG A 102 -8.63 -3.52 8.30
N TRP A 103 -8.14 -2.69 7.40
CA TRP A 103 -7.94 -1.27 7.66
C TRP A 103 -8.49 -0.39 6.55
N GLN A 104 -9.23 0.64 6.94
CA GLN A 104 -9.56 1.77 6.08
C GLN A 104 -8.46 2.80 6.22
N VAL A 105 -7.87 3.20 5.09
CA VAL A 105 -6.81 4.22 5.03
C VAL A 105 -7.42 5.53 4.56
N THR A 106 -7.12 6.61 5.28
CA THR A 106 -7.42 7.98 4.85
C THR A 106 -6.14 8.78 4.76
N VAL A 107 -5.93 9.42 3.61
CA VAL A 107 -4.82 10.33 3.36
C VAL A 107 -5.38 11.74 3.21
N ARG A 108 -4.86 12.67 3.99
CA ARG A 108 -5.27 14.07 3.98
C ARG A 108 -4.14 14.96 3.52
N ALA A 109 -4.49 16.07 2.90
CA ALA A 109 -3.55 17.12 2.61
C ALA A 109 -4.21 18.50 2.73
N GLU A 110 -3.38 19.48 3.09
CA GLU A 110 -3.71 20.89 3.03
C GLU A 110 -2.91 21.54 1.91
N SER A 111 -3.46 22.60 1.31
CA SER A 111 -2.79 23.35 0.27
C SER A 111 -3.18 24.82 0.31
N ALA A 112 -2.18 25.70 0.26
CA ALA A 112 -2.38 27.13 0.08
C ALA A 112 -2.99 27.48 -1.29
N ALA A 113 -2.89 26.57 -2.27
CA ALA A 113 -3.47 26.73 -3.61
C ALA A 113 -4.95 26.32 -3.69
N GLY A 114 -5.60 26.03 -2.57
CA GLY A 114 -7.04 25.71 -2.48
C GLY A 114 -7.36 24.21 -2.40
N ALA A 115 -8.66 23.91 -2.19
CA ALA A 115 -9.16 22.57 -1.91
C ALA A 115 -8.90 21.57 -3.06
N GLU A 116 -9.11 21.97 -4.31
CA GLU A 116 -8.87 21.09 -5.47
C GLU A 116 -7.38 20.69 -5.60
N HIS A 117 -6.45 21.59 -5.26
CA HIS A 117 -5.03 21.24 -5.21
C HIS A 117 -4.74 20.31 -4.03
N ALA A 118 -5.36 20.54 -2.87
CA ALA A 118 -5.22 19.67 -1.71
C ALA A 118 -5.74 18.25 -1.97
N GLU A 119 -6.88 18.09 -2.64
CA GLU A 119 -7.42 16.78 -3.03
C GLU A 119 -6.46 16.04 -3.98
N ARG A 120 -5.91 16.74 -4.98
CA ARG A 120 -4.91 16.17 -5.90
C ARG A 120 -3.64 15.75 -5.17
N LEU A 121 -3.18 16.55 -4.20
CA LEU A 121 -2.02 16.21 -3.38
C LEU A 121 -2.30 14.98 -2.50
N ALA A 122 -3.46 14.92 -1.85
CA ALA A 122 -3.88 13.77 -1.06
C ALA A 122 -3.98 12.50 -1.90
N GLN A 123 -4.54 12.59 -3.12
CA GLN A 123 -4.64 11.46 -4.05
C GLN A 123 -3.26 10.96 -4.48
N ALA A 124 -2.36 11.87 -4.87
CA ALA A 124 -1.01 11.49 -5.27
C ALA A 124 -0.24 10.80 -4.12
N ARG A 125 -0.39 11.29 -2.89
CA ARG A 125 0.16 10.65 -1.68
C ARG A 125 -0.44 9.27 -1.45
N ALA A 126 -1.76 9.14 -1.56
CA ALA A 126 -2.47 7.86 -1.40
C ALA A 126 -2.00 6.82 -2.42
N ASP A 127 -1.86 7.19 -3.68
CA ASP A 127 -1.43 6.26 -4.74
C ASP A 127 0.00 5.75 -4.54
N LEU A 128 0.91 6.60 -4.05
CA LEU A 128 2.27 6.18 -3.74
C LEU A 128 2.32 5.32 -2.48
N LEU A 129 1.59 5.70 -1.44
CA LEU A 129 1.53 4.95 -0.19
C LEU A 129 0.90 3.57 -0.39
N LYS A 130 -0.16 3.48 -1.20
CA LYS A 130 -0.78 2.21 -1.58
C LYS A 130 0.21 1.28 -2.22
N ARG A 131 0.89 1.73 -3.27
CA ARG A 131 1.93 0.96 -3.96
C ARG A 131 3.07 0.58 -3.02
N TYR A 132 3.42 1.45 -2.07
CA TYR A 132 4.45 1.15 -1.08
C TYR A 132 4.03 0.00 -0.15
N LEU A 133 2.86 0.12 0.49
CA LEU A 133 2.37 -0.88 1.45
C LEU A 133 2.01 -2.21 0.78
N GLU A 134 1.56 -2.19 -0.48
CA GLU A 134 1.40 -3.39 -1.30
C GLU A 134 2.73 -4.11 -1.50
N ARG A 135 3.80 -3.40 -1.90
CA ARG A 135 5.14 -3.99 -2.03
C ARG A 135 5.71 -4.49 -0.70
N ALA A 136 5.34 -3.86 0.41
CA ALA A 136 5.73 -4.29 1.76
C ALA A 136 4.92 -5.51 2.28
N GLY A 137 3.98 -6.02 1.49
CA GLY A 137 3.17 -7.20 1.82
C GLY A 137 1.95 -6.91 2.72
N ALA A 138 1.59 -5.63 2.91
CA ALA A 138 0.45 -5.23 3.72
C ALA A 138 -0.82 -4.94 2.88
N GLY A 139 -0.75 -4.99 1.55
CA GLY A 139 -1.85 -4.60 0.66
C GLY A 139 -3.17 -5.31 0.93
N ALA A 140 -3.15 -6.63 1.16
CA ALA A 140 -4.35 -7.43 1.45
C ALA A 140 -5.03 -7.07 2.78
N LEU A 141 -4.36 -6.30 3.64
CA LEU A 141 -4.87 -5.84 4.93
C LEU A 141 -5.61 -4.50 4.81
N LEU A 142 -5.49 -3.80 3.67
CA LEU A 142 -6.00 -2.45 3.46
C LEU A 142 -7.22 -2.53 2.52
N ILE A 143 -8.42 -2.41 3.10
CA ILE A 143 -9.67 -2.67 2.36
C ILE A 143 -10.21 -1.45 1.62
N GLY A 144 -9.71 -0.26 1.96
CA GLY A 144 -10.18 0.97 1.34
C GLY A 144 -9.17 2.08 1.49
N TRP A 145 -9.21 2.98 0.52
CA TRP A 145 -8.37 4.16 0.44
C TRP A 145 -9.25 5.37 0.18
N LYS A 146 -9.11 6.38 1.02
CA LYS A 146 -9.77 7.67 0.87
C LYS A 146 -8.70 8.74 0.79
N ALA A 147 -8.78 9.60 -0.22
CA ALA A 147 -8.01 10.82 -0.31
C ALA A 147 -8.96 12.00 -0.10
N GLU A 148 -8.61 12.94 0.78
CA GLU A 148 -9.45 14.12 1.02
C GLU A 148 -8.60 15.37 1.28
N ALA A 149 -9.11 16.52 0.84
CA ALA A 149 -8.59 17.81 1.27
C ALA A 149 -9.04 18.10 2.70
N GLY A 150 -8.16 18.71 3.48
CA GLY A 150 -8.50 19.23 4.80
C GLY A 150 -7.39 19.08 5.81
N ALA A 151 -7.59 19.75 6.93
CA ALA A 151 -6.69 19.71 8.05
C ALA A 151 -6.78 18.39 8.83
N GLY A 152 -5.72 18.10 9.57
CA GLY A 152 -5.65 16.96 10.48
C GLY A 152 -4.51 15.99 10.17
N PRO A 153 -4.61 14.72 10.62
CA PRO A 153 -3.60 13.71 10.33
C PRO A 153 -3.51 13.46 8.83
N VAL A 154 -2.29 13.56 8.29
CA VAL A 154 -2.01 13.34 6.86
C VAL A 154 -2.13 11.87 6.46
N LEU A 155 -2.02 10.97 7.42
CA LEU A 155 -2.33 9.56 7.26
C LEU A 155 -3.07 9.07 8.49
N GLU A 156 -4.22 8.42 8.28
CA GLU A 156 -5.02 7.80 9.32
C GLU A 156 -5.40 6.37 8.89
N LEU A 157 -5.28 5.42 9.81
CA LEU A 157 -5.73 4.04 9.61
C LEU A 157 -6.73 3.69 10.70
N VAL A 158 -7.93 3.29 10.27
CA VAL A 158 -9.02 2.88 11.15
C VAL A 158 -9.28 1.38 10.93
N PRO A 159 -9.18 0.53 11.95
CA PRO A 159 -9.44 -0.88 11.79
C PRO A 159 -10.94 -1.08 11.54
N GLN A 160 -11.24 -2.00 10.64
CA GLN A 160 -12.58 -2.36 10.23
C GLN A 160 -12.88 -3.73 10.83
N SER A 161 -13.97 -3.83 11.58
CA SER A 161 -14.52 -5.11 11.97
C SER A 161 -14.81 -5.91 10.71
N ALA A 162 -14.54 -7.21 10.71
CA ALA A 162 -15.08 -8.07 9.67
C ALA A 162 -16.61 -7.94 9.72
N SER A 163 -17.21 -7.27 8.74
CA SER A 163 -18.66 -7.35 8.57
C SER A 163 -19.01 -8.83 8.42
N PRO A 164 -19.91 -9.38 9.26
CA PRO A 164 -20.43 -10.70 8.99
C PRO A 164 -21.25 -10.58 7.71
N ASP A 165 -20.68 -11.00 6.58
CA ASP A 165 -21.42 -11.08 5.33
C ASP A 165 -22.70 -11.88 5.57
N SER A 166 -23.80 -11.28 5.12
CA SER A 166 -25.17 -11.74 5.18
C SER A 166 -25.29 -13.25 4.97
N SER A 167 -25.54 -13.96 6.07
CA SER A 167 -26.18 -15.27 6.05
C SER A 167 -27.64 -15.11 5.61
N SER A 168 -27.89 -14.87 4.32
CA SER A 168 -29.19 -15.13 3.73
C SER A 168 -29.35 -16.63 3.56
N GLY A 169 -29.64 -17.30 4.68
CA GLY A 169 -30.12 -18.67 4.68
C GLY A 169 -31.50 -18.70 4.01
N VAL A 170 -31.54 -18.96 2.71
CA VAL A 170 -32.75 -19.44 2.05
C VAL A 170 -32.73 -20.96 2.16
N LYS A 171 -33.43 -21.49 3.15
CA LYS A 171 -33.81 -22.91 3.15
C LYS A 171 -34.90 -23.09 2.09
N ARG A 172 -34.67 -24.08 1.24
CA ARG A 172 -35.64 -24.64 0.29
C ARG A 172 -36.82 -25.27 1.01
#